data_AF-A0A5C4R3A2-F1
#
_entry.id   AF-A0A5C4R3A2-F1
#
_cell.length_a   1.000
_cell.length_b   1.000
_cell.length_c   1.000
_cell.angle_alpha   90.00
_cell.angle_beta   90.00
_cell.angle_gamma   90.00
#
_symmetry.space_group_name_H-M   'P 1'
#
loop_
_entity.id
_entity.type
_entity.pdbx_description
1 polymer ?
#
loop_
_entity_poly.entity_id
_entity_poly.type
_entity_poly.pdbx_seq_one_letter_code
_entity_poly.pdbx_strand_id
1 'polypeptide(L)'
;MTQIRDSRAAILRGVMNRCPSCGEGQLMQGYLKVNPVCAHCQAPLSRYPAADGPAFFTMTVMLLVLIPLFGIIWNVWRPEPATLLAVTGLITTVMTLVLLRLIKGAFIGYLWAKDEQDRGA
;
A
#
# COMPACT_ATOMS: atom_id res chain seq x y z
N MET A 1 -24.00 -16.29 -3.55
CA MET A 1 -24.45 -15.39 -2.48
C MET A 1 -23.31 -14.44 -2.14
N THR A 2 -23.28 -13.25 -2.74
CA THR A 2 -22.29 -12.21 -2.40
C THR A 2 -22.63 -11.67 -1.01
N GLN A 3 -21.91 -12.14 0.01
CA GLN A 3 -21.96 -11.53 1.34
C GLN A 3 -21.58 -10.05 1.20
N ILE A 4 -22.42 -9.14 1.72
CA ILE A 4 -22.15 -7.71 1.74
C ILE A 4 -21.03 -7.47 2.77
N ARG A 5 -19.77 -7.50 2.30
CA ARG A 5 -18.60 -7.16 3.12
C ARG A 5 -18.43 -5.63 3.10
N ASP A 6 -18.25 -5.02 4.26
CA ASP A 6 -17.94 -3.58 4.34
C ASP A 6 -16.55 -3.31 3.77
N SER A 7 -16.54 -2.72 2.57
CA SER A 7 -15.31 -2.40 1.84
C SER A 7 -14.47 -1.34 2.54
N ARG A 8 -15.09 -0.36 3.22
CA ARG A 8 -14.35 0.70 3.91
C ARG A 8 -13.57 0.14 5.09
N ALA A 9 -14.23 -0.67 5.91
CA ALA A 9 -13.59 -1.32 7.05
C ALA A 9 -12.47 -2.27 6.61
N ALA A 10 -12.69 -3.06 5.54
CA ALA A 10 -11.69 -3.98 5.02
C ALA A 10 -10.45 -3.25 4.47
N ILE A 11 -10.63 -2.16 3.72
CA ILE A 11 -9.53 -1.32 3.22
C ILE A 11 -8.74 -0.73 4.39
N LEU A 12 -9.43 -0.14 5.37
CA LEU A 12 -8.77 0.51 6.52
C LEU A 12 -7.94 -0.50 7.34
N ARG A 13 -8.49 -1.70 7.58
CA ARG A 13 -7.77 -2.81 8.22
C ARG A 13 -6.55 -3.20 7.39
N GLY A 14 -6.69 -3.29 6.07
CA GLY A 14 -5.59 -3.59 5.15
C GLY A 14 -4.46 -2.56 5.23
N VAL A 15 -4.78 -1.26 5.22
CA VAL A 15 -3.81 -0.16 5.39
C VAL A 15 -3.04 -0.31 6.72
N MET A 16 -3.72 -0.74 7.78
CA MET A 16 -3.12 -0.96 9.11
C MET A 16 -2.38 -2.31 9.23
N ASN A 17 -2.17 -3.04 8.13
CA ASN A 17 -1.59 -4.40 8.12
C ASN A 17 -2.38 -5.41 8.98
N ARG A 18 -3.70 -5.25 9.05
CA ARG A 18 -4.62 -6.13 9.78
C ARG A 18 -5.47 -6.95 8.82
N CYS A 19 -5.97 -8.08 9.30
CA CYS A 19 -6.84 -8.95 8.54
C CYS A 19 -8.14 -8.19 8.16
N PRO A 20 -8.54 -8.15 6.88
CA PRO A 20 -9.76 -7.46 6.46
C PRO A 20 -11.03 -8.10 7.05
N SER A 21 -11.00 -9.41 7.34
CA SER A 21 -12.11 -10.14 7.94
C SER A 21 -12.29 -9.84 9.43
N CYS A 22 -11.28 -10.15 10.28
CA CYS A 22 -11.41 -10.01 11.73
C CYS A 22 -10.82 -8.72 12.32
N GLY A 23 -9.90 -8.05 11.63
CA GLY A 23 -9.22 -6.84 12.13
C GLY A 23 -8.07 -7.07 13.11
N GLU A 24 -7.86 -8.30 13.60
CA GLU A 24 -6.85 -8.57 14.64
C GLU A 24 -5.55 -9.17 14.09
N GLY A 25 -5.67 -10.19 13.24
CA GLY A 25 -4.50 -10.89 12.68
C GLY A 25 -3.69 -10.04 11.71
N GLN A 26 -2.40 -10.36 11.52
CA GLN A 26 -1.54 -9.65 10.58
C GLN A 26 -1.82 -10.05 9.13
N LEU A 27 -1.90 -9.07 8.23
CA LEU A 27 -2.11 -9.30 6.81
C LEU A 27 -0.82 -9.76 6.10
N MET A 28 0.33 -9.19 6.45
CA MET A 28 1.62 -9.45 5.82
C MET A 28 2.64 -10.02 6.81
N GLN A 29 3.39 -11.05 6.40
CA GLN A 29 4.51 -11.69 7.11
C GLN A 29 5.85 -11.05 6.73
N GLY A 30 5.96 -9.75 6.90
CA GLY A 30 7.14 -8.97 6.53
C GLY A 30 6.75 -7.68 5.86
N TYR A 31 7.48 -7.31 4.80
CA TYR A 31 7.26 -6.03 4.14
C TYR A 31 6.13 -6.07 3.10
N LEU A 32 6.24 -6.95 2.09
CA LEU A 32 5.25 -7.06 1.00
C LEU A 32 4.66 -8.46 0.84
N LYS A 33 5.10 -9.43 1.65
CA LYS A 33 4.67 -10.83 1.55
C LYS A 33 3.37 -11.02 2.34
N VAL A 34 2.31 -11.45 1.66
CA VAL A 34 0.99 -11.69 2.28
C VAL A 34 1.01 -13.00 3.07
N ASN A 35 0.31 -13.04 4.19
CA ASN A 35 0.06 -14.28 4.92
C ASN A 35 -0.88 -15.18 4.11
N PRO A 36 -0.64 -16.50 4.02
CA PRO A 36 -1.55 -17.37 3.29
C PRO A 36 -2.92 -17.49 3.99
N VAL A 37 -2.91 -17.53 5.32
CA VAL A 37 -4.09 -17.68 6.16
C VAL A 37 -3.97 -16.75 7.38
N CYS A 38 -5.09 -16.19 7.83
CA CYS A 38 -5.11 -15.42 9.07
C CYS A 38 -4.94 -16.32 10.31
N ALA A 39 -4.02 -15.98 11.21
CA ALA A 39 -3.80 -16.75 12.44
C ALA A 39 -5.00 -16.74 13.41
N HIS A 40 -5.89 -15.74 13.35
CA HIS A 40 -7.02 -15.64 14.26
C HIS A 40 -8.34 -16.20 13.68
N CYS A 41 -8.73 -15.75 12.49
CA CYS A 41 -10.01 -16.17 11.88
C CYS A 41 -9.88 -17.20 10.76
N GLN A 42 -8.66 -17.69 10.47
CA GLN A 42 -8.41 -18.69 9.43
C GLN A 42 -8.84 -18.26 8.00
N ALA A 43 -9.06 -16.96 7.77
CA ALA A 43 -9.45 -16.46 6.45
C ALA A 43 -8.34 -16.71 5.40
N PRO A 44 -8.67 -17.23 4.19
CA PRO A 44 -7.70 -17.50 3.13
C PRO A 44 -7.29 -16.20 2.42
N LEU A 45 -6.19 -15.60 2.88
CA LEU A 45 -5.69 -14.31 2.40
C LEU A 45 -4.83 -14.46 1.12
N SER A 46 -4.21 -15.61 0.87
CA SER A 46 -3.42 -15.88 -0.36
C SER A 46 -4.22 -15.81 -1.65
N ARG A 47 -5.55 -15.91 -1.55
CA ARG A 47 -6.49 -15.90 -2.68
C ARG A 47 -6.57 -14.55 -3.40
N TYR A 48 -6.04 -13.48 -2.80
CA TYR A 48 -6.10 -12.12 -3.32
C TYR A 48 -4.68 -11.56 -3.55
N PRO A 49 -3.95 -12.05 -4.58
CA PRO A 49 -2.68 -11.46 -4.95
C PRO A 49 -2.93 -10.06 -5.54
N ALA A 50 -2.41 -9.02 -4.90
CA ALA A 50 -2.41 -7.68 -5.45
C ALA A 50 -1.00 -7.39 -5.98
N ALA A 51 -0.80 -7.57 -7.30
CA ALA A 51 0.50 -7.39 -7.94
C ALA A 51 0.64 -6.01 -8.62
N ASP A 52 -0.18 -5.71 -9.62
CA ASP A 52 0.07 -4.57 -10.52
C ASP A 52 -0.60 -3.26 -10.07
N GLY A 53 -1.84 -3.34 -9.59
CA GLY A 53 -2.59 -2.18 -9.11
C GLY A 53 -1.86 -1.36 -8.03
N PRO A 54 -1.28 -2.00 -6.99
CA PRO A 54 -0.58 -1.27 -5.95
C PRO A 54 0.60 -0.45 -6.47
N ALA A 55 1.42 -1.01 -7.38
CA ALA A 55 2.60 -0.34 -7.90
C ALA A 55 2.21 0.91 -8.71
N PHE A 56 1.22 0.79 -9.60
CA PHE A 56 0.74 1.92 -10.39
C PHE A 56 0.24 3.07 -9.52
N PHE A 57 -0.65 2.77 -8.56
CA PHE A 57 -1.15 3.78 -7.63
C PHE A 57 -0.06 4.42 -6.79
N THR A 58 0.93 3.64 -6.34
CA THR A 58 2.06 4.19 -5.58
C THR A 58 2.86 5.18 -6.39
N MET A 59 3.14 4.89 -7.67
CA MET A 59 3.89 5.77 -8.56
C MET A 59 3.12 7.06 -8.87
N THR A 60 1.82 6.97 -9.14
CA THR A 60 0.98 8.16 -9.39
C THR A 60 0.94 9.09 -8.19
N VAL A 61 0.68 8.55 -6.99
CA VAL A 61 0.66 9.35 -5.76
C VAL A 61 2.05 9.94 -5.48
N MET A 62 3.11 9.16 -5.71
CA MET A 62 4.46 9.66 -5.51
C MET A 62 4.79 10.85 -6.41
N LEU A 63 4.47 10.75 -7.70
CA LEU A 63 4.72 11.81 -8.66
C LEU A 63 4.00 13.12 -8.26
N LEU A 64 2.74 13.00 -7.80
CA LEU A 64 1.95 14.13 -7.34
C LEU A 64 2.53 14.81 -6.09
N VAL A 65 3.22 14.07 -5.22
CA VAL A 65 3.88 14.62 -4.02
C VAL A 65 5.26 15.18 -4.35
N LEU A 66 6.01 14.50 -5.21
CA LEU A 66 7.40 14.83 -5.50
C LEU A 66 7.52 16.17 -6.25
N ILE A 67 6.65 16.42 -7.23
CA ILE A 67 6.67 17.67 -8.01
C ILE A 67 6.54 18.94 -7.12
N PRO A 68 5.50 19.07 -6.27
CA PRO A 68 5.38 20.24 -5.40
C PRO A 68 6.47 20.27 -4.31
N LEU A 69 6.87 19.11 -3.78
CA LEU A 69 7.96 19.04 -2.80
C LEU A 69 9.26 19.61 -3.36
N PHE A 70 9.61 19.24 -4.60
CA PHE A 70 10.77 19.76 -5.29
C PHE A 70 10.67 21.27 -5.52
N GLY A 71 9.50 21.76 -5.95
CA GLY A 71 9.25 23.20 -6.13
C GLY A 71 9.42 24.00 -4.83
N ILE A 72 8.93 23.48 -3.69
CA ILE A 72 9.07 24.12 -2.38
C ILE A 72 10.54 24.15 -1.94
N ILE A 73 11.24 23.02 -2.00
CA ILE A 73 12.66 22.95 -1.60
C ILE A 73 13.50 23.92 -2.44
N TRP A 74 13.27 23.95 -3.75
CA TRP A 74 13.98 24.86 -4.65
C TRP A 74 13.71 26.33 -4.33
N ASN A 75 12.45 26.69 -4.04
CA ASN A 75 12.08 28.07 -3.74
C ASN A 75 12.63 28.54 -2.37
N VAL A 76 12.56 27.69 -1.35
CA VAL A 76 12.90 28.07 0.03
C VAL A 76 14.39 27.99 0.33
N TRP A 77 15.10 26.97 -0.17
CA TRP A 77 16.48 26.69 0.22
C TRP A 77 17.52 26.84 -0.89
N ARG A 78 17.14 26.74 -2.17
CA ARG A 78 18.08 26.70 -3.33
C ARG A 78 19.38 25.92 -3.03
N PRO A 79 19.28 24.65 -2.59
CA PRO A 79 20.46 23.88 -2.25
C PRO A 79 21.31 23.58 -3.49
N GLU A 80 22.59 23.30 -3.26
CA GLU A 80 23.46 22.78 -4.31
C GLU A 80 22.90 21.45 -4.89
N PRO A 81 23.20 21.13 -6.16
CA PRO A 81 22.62 19.97 -6.83
C PRO A 81 22.82 18.64 -6.10
N ALA A 82 23.98 18.45 -5.47
CA ALA A 82 24.29 17.23 -4.73
C ALA A 82 23.39 17.08 -3.48
N THR A 83 23.22 18.14 -2.70
CA THR A 83 22.38 18.15 -1.51
C THR A 83 20.91 17.98 -1.86
N LEU A 84 20.46 18.62 -2.95
CA LEU A 84 19.09 18.45 -3.46
C LEU A 84 18.80 16.98 -3.79
N LEU A 85 19.69 16.34 -4.57
CA LEU A 85 19.56 14.93 -4.94
C LEU A 85 19.59 14.01 -3.72
N ALA A 86 20.51 14.24 -2.77
CA ALA A 86 20.62 13.42 -1.58
C ALA A 86 19.34 13.49 -0.71
N VAL A 87 18.86 14.70 -0.43
CA VAL A 87 17.68 14.92 0.41
C VAL A 87 16.41 14.42 -0.27
N THR A 88 16.17 14.84 -1.52
CA THR A 88 14.97 14.42 -2.25
C THR A 88 14.98 12.94 -2.57
N GLY A 89 16.14 12.36 -2.91
CA GLY A 89 16.31 10.93 -3.12
C GLY A 89 15.97 10.13 -1.87
N LEU A 90 16.53 10.50 -0.71
CA LEU A 90 16.25 9.84 0.56
C LEU A 90 14.76 9.90 0.92
N ILE A 91 14.16 11.10 0.86
CA ILE A 91 12.73 11.30 1.15
C ILE A 91 11.87 10.45 0.20
N THR A 92 12.20 10.45 -1.10
CA THR A 92 11.47 9.70 -2.11
C THR A 92 11.54 8.21 -1.84
N THR A 93 12.73 7.67 -1.54
CA THR A 93 12.88 6.24 -1.24
C THR A 93 12.07 5.84 -0.02
N VAL A 94 12.22 6.55 1.09
CA VAL A 94 11.50 6.24 2.34
C VAL A 94 9.99 6.31 2.13
N MET A 95 9.51 7.39 1.51
CA MET A 95 8.09 7.60 1.37
C MET A 95 7.47 6.62 0.35
N THR A 96 8.19 6.22 -0.70
CA THR A 96 7.74 5.18 -1.64
C THR A 96 7.59 3.84 -0.92
N LEU A 97 8.55 3.48 -0.06
CA LEU A 97 8.48 2.23 0.68
C LEU A 97 7.27 2.21 1.65
N VAL A 98 7.05 3.30 2.38
CA VAL A 98 5.87 3.39 3.25
C VAL A 98 4.59 3.27 2.41
N LEU A 99 4.49 3.99 1.30
CA LEU A 99 3.30 4.03 0.46
C LEU A 99 3.00 2.67 -0.19
N LEU A 100 4.03 1.96 -0.65
CA LEU A 100 3.92 0.60 -1.21
C LEU A 100 3.24 -0.36 -0.23
N ARG A 101 3.66 -0.32 1.03
CA ARG A 101 3.07 -1.18 2.06
C ARG A 101 1.61 -0.83 2.33
N LEU A 102 1.30 0.46 2.49
CA LEU A 102 -0.05 0.93 2.78
C LEU A 102 -1.03 0.62 1.63
N ILE A 103 -0.64 0.95 0.41
CA ILE A 103 -1.48 0.76 -0.79
C ILE A 103 -1.67 -0.74 -1.05
N LYS A 104 -0.62 -1.57 -0.92
CA LYS A 104 -0.79 -3.02 -1.08
C LYS A 104 -1.79 -3.60 -0.07
N GLY A 105 -1.72 -3.16 1.19
CA GLY A 105 -2.67 -3.56 2.22
C GLY A 105 -4.10 -3.15 1.89
N ALA A 106 -4.29 -1.89 1.47
CA ALA A 106 -5.58 -1.35 1.04
C ALA A 106 -6.20 -2.18 -0.11
N PHE A 107 -5.40 -2.50 -1.12
CA PHE A 107 -5.82 -3.29 -2.29
C PHE A 107 -6.27 -4.70 -1.90
N ILE A 108 -5.53 -5.39 -1.04
CA ILE A 108 -5.93 -6.72 -0.57
C ILE A 108 -7.25 -6.66 0.21
N GLY A 109 -7.44 -5.63 1.05
CA GLY A 109 -8.70 -5.41 1.75
C GLY A 109 -9.87 -5.15 0.80
N TYR A 110 -9.64 -4.37 -0.26
CA TYR A 110 -10.63 -4.11 -1.31
C TYR A 110 -11.00 -5.38 -2.09
N LEU A 111 -10.00 -6.12 -2.59
CA LEU A 111 -10.19 -7.39 -3.31
C LEU A 111 -10.94 -8.40 -2.44
N TRP A 112 -10.57 -8.49 -1.15
CA TRP A 112 -11.30 -9.32 -0.18
C TRP A 112 -12.75 -8.87 -0.02
N ALA A 113 -13.04 -7.57 0.07
CA ALA A 113 -14.42 -7.08 0.21
C ALA A 113 -15.27 -7.35 -1.04
N LYS A 114 -14.66 -7.30 -2.23
CA LYS A 114 -15.31 -7.58 -3.52
C LYS A 114 -15.35 -9.06 -3.90
N ASP A 115 -14.61 -9.90 -3.18
CA ASP A 115 -14.38 -11.30 -3.50
C ASP A 115 -13.76 -11.50 -4.91
N GLU A 116 -13.05 -10.49 -5.39
CA GLU A 116 -12.43 -10.45 -6.71
C GLU A 116 -11.04 -11.08 -6.62
N GLN A 117 -10.81 -12.17 -7.33
CA GLN A 117 -9.50 -12.82 -7.40
C GLN A 117 -8.80 -12.34 -8.66
N ASP A 118 -7.67 -11.67 -8.49
CA ASP A 118 -6.78 -11.36 -9.60
C ASP A 118 -6.17 -12.68 -10.11
N ARG A 119 -6.81 -13.26 -11.12
CA ARG A 119 -6.27 -14.40 -11.88
C ARG A 119 -5.19 -13.80 -12.77
N GLY A 120 -4.00 -13.60 -12.21
CA GLY A 120 -2.85 -13.07 -12.96
C GLY A 120 -2.80 -13.71 -14.36
N ALA A 121 -2.72 -12.86 -15.38
CA ALA A 121 -2.60 -13.29 -16.77
C ALA A 121 -1.33 -14.13 -16.96
#